data_AF-A0A7W0ZFT7-F1
#
_entry.id   AF-A0A7W0ZFT7-F1
#
_cell.length_a   1.000
_cell.length_b   1.000
_cell.length_c   1.000
_cell.angle_alpha   90.00
_cell.angle_beta   90.00
_cell.angle_gamma   90.00
#
_symmetry.space_group_name_H-M   'P 1'
#
loop_
_entity.id
_entity.type
_entity.pdbx_description
1 polymer ?
#
loop_
_entity_poly.entity_id
_entity_poly.type
_entity_poly.pdbx_seq_one_letter_code
_entity_poly.pdbx_strand_id
1 'polypeptide(L)'
;MSRTTILVLVALGAALAGFAFSSAAKRLHDDDAAAETSAAASPQTASLDWRETYGSSAEQLVFSVDSLTIGRDGWRARLGLENSSSISFEVNDPKATLDRSFGLMLFSTGEPAELDELNSSGKLPAVRPAASYDPELPAILEPGASWEGTISAPGALVADSWVRVVFGTLVAIGPPPEGLGEQIVWITDGTYRLRE
;
A
#
# COMPACT_ATOMS: atom_id res chain seq x y z
N MET A 1 10.24 6.60 -27.13
CA MET A 1 9.78 6.26 -25.76
C MET A 1 10.24 4.85 -25.48
N SER A 2 11.30 4.69 -24.68
CA SER A 2 11.94 3.40 -24.46
C SER A 2 11.20 2.68 -23.35
N ARG A 3 10.52 1.58 -23.68
CA ARG A 3 9.96 0.64 -22.71
C ARG A 3 11.07 -0.29 -22.27
N THR A 4 11.32 -0.36 -20.96
CA THR A 4 12.32 -1.27 -20.41
C THR A 4 11.61 -2.32 -19.56
N THR A 5 11.46 -3.50 -20.14
CA THR A 5 11.17 -4.77 -19.44
C THR A 5 12.32 -5.09 -18.49
N ILE A 6 12.05 -5.47 -17.24
CA ILE A 6 13.09 -5.93 -16.30
C ILE A 6 12.69 -7.26 -15.65
N LEU A 7 13.49 -8.28 -15.95
CA LEU A 7 13.56 -9.57 -15.28
C LEU A 7 14.29 -9.41 -13.93
N VAL A 8 13.71 -9.96 -12.85
CA VAL A 8 14.33 -10.00 -11.53
C VAL A 8 15.06 -11.33 -11.33
N LEU A 9 16.37 -11.25 -11.10
CA LEU A 9 17.25 -12.36 -10.71
C LEU A 9 17.36 -12.37 -9.18
N VAL A 10 16.92 -13.47 -8.55
CA VAL A 10 17.02 -13.69 -7.10
C VAL A 10 18.34 -14.39 -6.80
N ALA A 11 19.21 -13.73 -6.03
CA ALA A 11 20.36 -14.37 -5.38
C ALA A 11 20.10 -14.47 -3.88
N LEU A 12 19.94 -15.70 -3.41
CA LEU A 12 19.75 -16.06 -2.01
C LEU A 12 21.13 -16.13 -1.32
N GLY A 13 21.36 -15.29 -0.31
CA GLY A 13 22.56 -15.31 0.51
C GLY A 13 22.22 -15.08 1.98
N ALA A 14 22.14 -16.17 2.75
CA ALA A 14 21.96 -16.13 4.19
C ALA A 14 23.28 -15.81 4.91
N ALA A 15 23.24 -14.90 5.88
CA ALA A 15 24.26 -14.80 6.92
C ALA A 15 23.62 -14.37 8.25
N LEU A 16 23.54 -15.32 9.18
CA LEU A 16 23.29 -15.09 10.60
C LEU A 16 24.59 -14.55 11.22
N ALA A 17 24.53 -13.37 11.85
CA ALA A 17 25.57 -12.88 12.74
C ALA A 17 24.93 -12.46 14.06
N GLY A 18 25.40 -13.08 15.16
CA GLY A 18 24.89 -12.88 16.51
C GLY A 18 25.22 -11.50 17.07
N PHE A 19 24.28 -10.90 17.78
CA PHE A 19 24.49 -9.66 18.53
C PHE A 19 25.11 -9.96 19.90
N ALA A 20 26.33 -9.49 20.10
CA ALA A 20 26.91 -9.30 21.42
C ALA A 20 26.52 -7.90 21.93
N PHE A 21 25.83 -7.83 23.08
CA PHE A 21 25.57 -6.57 23.77
C PHE A 21 26.86 -6.07 24.43
N SER A 22 27.45 -5.01 23.88
CA SER A 22 28.52 -4.26 24.53
C SER A 22 27.97 -2.93 25.04
N SER A 23 27.68 -2.88 26.34
CA SER A 23 27.38 -1.65 27.06
C SER A 23 28.65 -0.80 27.20
N ALA A 24 28.79 0.24 26.39
CA ALA A 24 29.81 1.26 26.55
C ALA A 24 29.13 2.63 26.77
N ALA A 25 28.90 2.94 28.05
CA ALA A 25 28.59 4.29 28.49
C ALA A 25 29.84 5.17 28.31
N LYS A 26 29.81 6.11 27.37
CA LYS A 26 30.76 7.23 27.34
C LYS A 26 30.05 8.49 26.84
N ARG A 27 30.02 9.48 27.73
CA ARG A 27 29.31 10.76 27.64
C ARG A 27 29.78 11.62 26.46
N LEU A 28 28.82 12.16 25.71
CA LEU A 28 28.82 13.41 24.96
C LEU A 28 27.45 14.04 25.31
N HIS A 29 27.35 14.90 26.32
CA HIS A 29 27.26 16.37 26.22
C HIS A 29 26.32 16.86 25.11
N ASP A 30 25.13 17.30 25.54
CA ASP A 30 24.10 18.13 24.87
C ASP A 30 23.82 17.88 23.38
N ASP A 31 22.85 17.01 23.14
CA ASP A 31 21.59 17.38 22.50
C ASP A 31 20.59 16.25 22.80
N ASP A 32 19.87 16.36 23.92
CA ASP A 32 18.62 15.59 24.12
C ASP A 32 17.58 16.15 23.14
N ALA A 33 17.78 15.90 21.85
CA ALA A 33 16.66 15.78 20.93
C ALA A 33 15.91 14.51 21.38
N ALA A 34 15.08 14.67 22.41
CA ALA A 34 14.08 13.69 22.77
C ALA A 34 13.43 13.26 21.46
N ALA A 35 13.57 11.99 21.08
CA ALA A 35 12.91 11.47 19.90
C ALA A 35 11.45 11.90 20.00
N GLU A 36 11.00 12.77 19.09
CA GLU A 36 9.66 13.33 19.16
C GLU A 36 8.70 12.16 19.24
N THR A 37 7.98 12.07 20.36
CA THR A 37 7.05 10.97 20.57
C THR A 37 5.94 11.16 19.56
N SER A 38 5.96 10.34 18.52
CA SER A 38 4.97 10.37 17.45
C SER A 38 3.56 10.23 18.04
N ALA A 39 2.76 11.28 17.90
CA ALA A 39 1.39 11.32 18.40
C ALA A 39 0.46 10.44 17.54
N ALA A 40 -0.59 9.90 18.14
CA ALA A 40 -1.63 9.18 17.41
C ALA A 40 -2.57 10.18 16.72
N ALA A 41 -2.99 9.88 15.50
CA ALA A 41 -3.98 10.66 14.77
C ALA A 41 -5.33 10.66 15.51
N SER A 42 -5.97 11.82 15.61
CA SER A 42 -7.32 11.92 16.16
C SER A 42 -8.38 11.26 15.27
N PRO A 43 -9.53 10.87 15.83
CA PRO A 43 -10.65 10.42 15.03
C PRO A 43 -11.07 11.45 13.99
N GLN A 44 -11.10 11.05 12.73
CA GLN A 44 -11.42 11.92 11.60
C GLN A 44 -11.99 11.12 10.43
N THR A 45 -12.84 11.74 9.64
CA THR A 45 -13.39 11.16 8.41
C THR A 45 -13.13 12.11 7.25
N ALA A 46 -12.73 11.54 6.12
CA ALA A 46 -12.51 12.25 4.87
C ALA A 46 -13.26 11.56 3.73
N SER A 47 -14.00 12.35 2.95
CA SER A 47 -14.41 11.98 1.60
C SER A 47 -13.24 12.27 0.66
N LEU A 48 -12.85 11.28 -0.13
CA LEU A 48 -11.65 11.32 -0.95
C LEU A 48 -12.00 11.33 -2.44
N ASP A 49 -12.99 10.54 -2.84
CA ASP A 49 -13.48 10.45 -4.23
C ASP A 49 -12.37 10.23 -5.27
N TRP A 50 -11.31 9.50 -4.89
CA TRP A 50 -10.20 9.19 -5.78
C TRP A 50 -10.61 8.11 -6.77
N ARG A 51 -10.25 8.27 -8.03
CA ARG A 51 -10.41 7.26 -9.08
C ARG A 51 -9.18 7.26 -9.97
N GLU A 52 -8.47 6.15 -9.97
CA GLU A 52 -7.18 6.00 -10.64
C GLU A 52 -7.21 4.77 -11.55
N THR A 53 -6.49 4.83 -12.67
CA THR A 53 -6.52 3.77 -13.70
C THR A 53 -5.14 3.26 -14.03
N TYR A 54 -5.01 1.95 -14.23
CA TYR A 54 -3.77 1.31 -14.67
C TYR A 54 -4.01 0.49 -15.93
N GLY A 55 -3.16 0.69 -16.93
CA GLY A 55 -3.29 0.07 -18.26
C GLY A 55 -3.70 1.08 -19.34
N SER A 56 -4.17 0.54 -20.46
CA SER A 56 -4.68 1.37 -21.57
C SER A 56 -6.19 1.54 -21.45
N SER A 57 -6.78 2.54 -22.11
CA SER A 57 -8.23 2.76 -22.04
C SER A 57 -9.09 1.57 -22.51
N ALA A 58 -8.52 0.64 -23.27
CA ALA A 58 -9.19 -0.59 -23.72
C ALA A 58 -8.92 -1.80 -22.81
N GLU A 59 -7.86 -1.74 -21.99
CA GLU A 59 -7.35 -2.83 -21.15
C GLU A 59 -6.84 -2.21 -19.85
N GLN A 60 -7.73 -2.00 -18.88
CA GLN A 60 -7.39 -1.32 -17.64
C GLN A 60 -8.07 -1.89 -16.40
N LEU A 61 -7.39 -1.69 -15.28
CA LEU A 61 -7.94 -1.78 -13.94
C LEU A 61 -8.27 -0.36 -13.45
N VAL A 62 -9.34 -0.23 -12.67
CA VAL A 62 -9.71 1.02 -12.02
C VAL A 62 -9.77 0.81 -10.52
N PHE A 63 -9.14 1.73 -9.79
CA PHE A 63 -9.02 1.73 -8.35
C PHE A 63 -9.71 2.97 -7.82
N SER A 64 -10.65 2.81 -6.89
CA SER A 64 -11.35 3.94 -6.27
C SER A 64 -11.24 3.94 -4.75
N VAL A 65 -11.13 5.13 -4.19
CA VAL A 65 -11.14 5.37 -2.74
C VAL A 65 -12.19 6.43 -2.46
N ASP A 66 -13.31 5.99 -1.90
CA ASP A 66 -14.44 6.89 -1.64
C ASP A 66 -14.20 7.68 -0.34
N SER A 67 -13.74 6.99 0.71
CA SER A 67 -13.56 7.61 2.03
C SER A 67 -12.54 6.89 2.91
N LEU A 68 -11.97 7.64 3.84
CA LEU A 68 -11.12 7.16 4.92
C LEU A 68 -11.68 7.64 6.27
N THR A 69 -11.81 6.72 7.23
CA THR A 69 -12.19 7.03 8.61
C THR A 69 -11.13 6.49 9.57
N ILE A 70 -10.58 7.40 10.36
CA ILE A 70 -9.76 7.09 11.53
C ILE A 70 -10.67 7.15 12.74
N GLY A 71 -10.75 6.05 13.47
CA GLY A 71 -11.44 5.95 14.76
C GLY A 71 -10.44 5.89 15.91
N ARG A 72 -10.95 5.79 17.13
CA ARG A 72 -10.11 5.63 18.33
C ARG A 72 -9.35 4.30 18.35
N ASP A 73 -9.95 3.25 17.78
CA ASP A 73 -9.47 1.88 17.90
C ASP A 73 -8.91 1.30 16.59
N GLY A 74 -8.93 2.07 15.49
CA GLY A 74 -8.56 1.57 14.18
C GLY A 74 -8.93 2.51 13.04
N TRP A 75 -8.77 2.01 11.82
CA TRP A 75 -9.09 2.73 10.60
C TRP A 75 -9.98 1.89 9.69
N ARG A 76 -10.75 2.57 8.83
CA ARG A 76 -11.55 1.96 7.77
C ARG A 76 -11.45 2.78 6.49
N ALA A 77 -11.40 2.13 5.35
CA ALA A 77 -11.45 2.79 4.04
C ALA A 77 -12.51 2.11 3.16
N ARG A 78 -13.30 2.91 2.45
CA ARG A 78 -14.26 2.42 1.45
C ARG A 78 -13.61 2.49 0.08
N LEU A 79 -13.49 1.35 -0.57
CA LEU A 79 -12.72 1.15 -1.79
C LEU A 79 -13.57 0.53 -2.90
N GLY A 80 -13.15 0.74 -4.14
CA GLY A 80 -13.65 0.00 -5.30
C GLY A 80 -12.50 -0.49 -6.17
N LEU A 81 -12.71 -1.63 -6.80
CA LEU A 81 -11.81 -2.25 -7.76
C LEU A 81 -12.64 -2.72 -8.94
N GLU A 82 -12.33 -2.24 -10.15
CA GLU A 82 -13.03 -2.59 -11.38
C GLU A 82 -12.03 -3.14 -12.39
N ASN A 83 -12.41 -4.25 -13.03
CA ASN A 83 -11.66 -4.84 -14.13
C ASN A 83 -12.32 -4.51 -15.46
N SER A 84 -11.84 -3.48 -16.13
CA SER A 84 -12.27 -3.11 -17.48
C SER A 84 -11.34 -3.71 -18.56
N SER A 85 -10.66 -4.82 -18.26
CA SER A 85 -9.79 -5.55 -19.20
C SER A 85 -10.45 -6.83 -19.72
N SER A 86 -9.81 -7.49 -20.68
CA SER A 86 -10.25 -8.75 -21.28
C SER A 86 -9.81 -10.01 -20.53
N ILE A 87 -9.04 -9.88 -19.44
CA ILE A 87 -8.51 -11.01 -18.66
C ILE A 87 -8.97 -10.97 -17.20
N SER A 88 -9.01 -12.13 -16.54
CA SER A 88 -9.31 -12.23 -15.11
C SER A 88 -8.06 -12.01 -14.26
N PHE A 89 -8.25 -11.55 -13.02
CA PHE A 89 -7.16 -11.42 -12.04
C PHE A 89 -7.48 -12.19 -10.76
N GLU A 90 -6.52 -12.98 -10.26
CA GLU A 90 -6.56 -13.44 -8.87
C GLU A 90 -6.34 -12.22 -7.96
N VAL A 91 -7.21 -12.06 -6.96
CA VAL A 91 -7.11 -10.95 -6.02
C VAL A 91 -6.50 -11.42 -4.72
N ASN A 92 -5.50 -10.68 -4.26
CA ASN A 92 -4.81 -10.91 -3.00
C ASN A 92 -4.23 -12.33 -2.92
N ASP A 93 -3.26 -12.61 -3.79
CA ASP A 93 -2.58 -13.91 -3.89
C ASP A 93 -2.29 -14.49 -2.48
N PRO A 94 -2.80 -15.68 -2.13
CA PRO A 94 -2.57 -16.30 -0.82
C PRO A 94 -1.08 -16.63 -0.55
N LYS A 95 -0.21 -16.55 -1.57
CA LYS A 95 1.26 -16.65 -1.44
C LYS A 95 1.95 -15.30 -1.30
N ALA A 96 1.21 -14.18 -1.41
CA ALA A 96 1.76 -12.86 -1.22
C ALA A 96 2.23 -12.67 0.22
N THR A 97 3.39 -12.04 0.37
CA THR A 97 3.91 -11.60 1.66
C THR A 97 3.01 -10.49 2.24
N LEU A 98 2.97 -10.35 3.57
CA LEU A 98 2.06 -9.40 4.26
C LEU A 98 2.21 -7.94 3.79
N ASP A 99 3.38 -7.58 3.29
CA ASP A 99 3.73 -6.28 2.70
C ASP A 99 3.07 -6.01 1.33
N ARG A 100 2.33 -6.96 0.76
CA ARG A 100 1.58 -6.78 -0.51
C ARG A 100 0.07 -7.01 -0.39
N SER A 101 -0.43 -6.91 0.83
CA SER A 101 -1.86 -6.97 1.16
C SER A 101 -2.55 -5.62 0.95
N PHE A 102 -3.88 -5.62 0.87
CA PHE A 102 -4.67 -4.39 0.95
C PHE A 102 -4.43 -3.69 2.29
N GLY A 103 -4.28 -2.37 2.28
CA GLY A 103 -3.95 -1.66 3.50
C GLY A 103 -3.66 -0.17 3.30
N LEU A 104 -2.96 0.39 4.27
CA LEU A 104 -2.48 1.78 4.23
C LEU A 104 -0.95 1.80 4.32
N MET A 105 -0.33 2.73 3.60
CA MET A 105 1.06 3.12 3.84
C MET A 105 1.11 4.55 4.38
N LEU A 106 2.02 4.80 5.32
CA LEU A 106 2.24 6.10 5.93
C LEU A 106 3.56 6.68 5.43
N PHE A 107 3.46 7.83 4.76
CA PHE A 107 4.58 8.58 4.21
C PHE A 107 4.86 9.83 5.02
N SER A 108 6.10 10.31 4.92
CA SER A 108 6.50 11.56 5.56
C SER A 108 5.98 12.77 4.78
N THR A 109 5.81 12.66 3.46
CA THR A 109 5.25 13.71 2.61
C THR A 109 4.11 13.20 1.73
N GLY A 110 3.32 14.13 1.20
CA GLY A 110 2.26 13.84 0.23
C GLY A 110 2.74 13.84 -1.21
N GLU A 111 4.04 14.02 -1.45
CA GLU A 111 4.59 14.27 -2.78
C GLU A 111 4.65 12.97 -3.61
N PRO A 112 4.21 12.98 -4.87
CA PRO A 112 4.35 11.82 -5.75
C PRO A 112 5.80 11.40 -5.99
N ALA A 113 6.73 12.36 -6.03
CA ALA A 113 8.15 12.08 -6.26
C ALA A 113 8.79 11.22 -5.14
N GLU A 114 8.33 11.37 -3.89
CA GLU A 114 8.79 10.52 -2.77
C GLU A 114 8.35 9.05 -3.00
N LEU A 115 7.12 8.84 -3.46
CA LEU A 115 6.61 7.50 -3.76
C LEU A 115 7.48 6.81 -4.83
N ASP A 116 7.78 7.51 -5.93
CA ASP A 116 8.62 6.99 -7.02
C ASP A 116 10.04 6.65 -6.55
N GLU A 117 10.64 7.52 -5.74
CA GLU A 117 11.98 7.31 -5.18
C GLU A 117 12.00 6.10 -4.23
N LEU A 118 11.04 6.00 -3.31
CA LEU A 118 10.97 4.90 -2.36
C LEU A 118 10.65 3.57 -3.03
N ASN A 119 9.80 3.59 -4.06
CA ASN A 119 9.49 2.40 -4.84
C ASN A 119 10.72 1.89 -5.61
N SER A 120 11.38 2.78 -6.37
CA SER A 120 12.58 2.42 -7.15
C SER A 120 13.78 1.99 -6.30
N SER A 121 13.86 2.47 -5.06
CA SER A 121 14.91 2.09 -4.11
C SER A 121 14.55 0.90 -3.21
N GLY A 122 13.33 0.35 -3.32
CA GLY A 122 12.86 -0.76 -2.49
C GLY A 122 12.71 -0.41 -1.01
N LYS A 123 12.41 0.87 -0.71
CA LYS A 123 12.31 1.43 0.65
C LYS A 123 10.90 1.92 0.99
N LEU A 124 9.90 1.40 0.31
CA LEU A 124 8.50 1.72 0.62
C LEU A 124 8.22 1.45 2.12
N PRO A 125 7.43 2.32 2.77
CA PRO A 125 6.97 2.06 4.13
C PRO A 125 6.26 0.71 4.21
N ALA A 126 6.33 0.06 5.37
CA ALA A 126 5.59 -1.17 5.59
C ALA A 126 4.08 -0.91 5.48
N VAL A 127 3.37 -1.81 4.79
CA VAL A 127 1.90 -1.79 4.75
C VAL A 127 1.34 -2.04 6.13
N ARG A 128 0.34 -1.25 6.51
CA ARG A 128 -0.60 -1.55 7.60
C ARG A 128 -1.74 -2.37 7.00
N PRO A 129 -1.71 -3.72 7.10
CA PRO A 129 -2.66 -4.58 6.41
C PRO A 129 -4.08 -4.39 6.96
N ALA A 130 -5.06 -4.48 6.07
CA ALA A 130 -6.44 -4.67 6.47
C ALA A 130 -6.59 -6.03 7.18
N ALA A 131 -7.36 -6.06 8.25
CA ALA A 131 -7.71 -7.28 8.99
C ALA A 131 -9.10 -7.79 8.64
N SER A 132 -9.93 -6.98 7.98
CA SER A 132 -11.31 -7.34 7.63
C SER A 132 -11.75 -6.65 6.34
N TYR A 133 -12.62 -7.33 5.60
CA TYR A 133 -13.16 -6.95 4.30
C TYR A 133 -14.68 -7.16 4.33
N ASP A 134 -15.45 -6.13 4.00
CA ASP A 134 -16.92 -6.21 3.93
C ASP A 134 -17.47 -5.52 2.67
N PRO A 135 -17.99 -6.26 1.67
CA PRO A 135 -18.01 -7.72 1.59
C PRO A 135 -16.61 -8.33 1.46
N GLU A 136 -16.50 -9.65 1.60
CA GLU A 136 -15.24 -10.36 1.37
C GLU A 136 -14.67 -10.05 -0.03
N LEU A 137 -13.34 -9.99 -0.15
CA LEU A 137 -12.70 -9.83 -1.46
C LEU A 137 -13.02 -11.04 -2.34
N PRO A 138 -13.32 -10.83 -3.63
CA PRO A 138 -13.50 -11.94 -4.55
C PRO A 138 -12.14 -12.62 -4.75
N ALA A 139 -12.08 -13.95 -4.81
CA ALA A 139 -10.82 -14.64 -5.12
C ALA A 139 -10.33 -14.34 -6.55
N ILE A 140 -11.28 -14.12 -7.47
CA ILE A 140 -11.03 -13.79 -8.87
C ILE A 140 -11.89 -12.60 -9.25
N LEU A 141 -11.27 -11.60 -9.87
CA LEU A 141 -11.94 -10.47 -10.50
C LEU A 141 -12.03 -10.71 -12.00
N GLU A 142 -13.21 -11.15 -12.45
CA GLU A 142 -13.48 -11.47 -13.86
C GLU A 142 -13.48 -10.22 -14.77
N PRO A 143 -13.31 -10.39 -16.09
CA PRO A 143 -13.50 -9.31 -17.06
C PRO A 143 -14.84 -8.60 -16.90
N GLY A 144 -14.82 -7.28 -16.81
CA GLY A 144 -16.00 -6.44 -16.60
C GLY A 144 -16.58 -6.46 -15.19
N ALA A 145 -16.01 -7.25 -14.27
CA ALA A 145 -16.47 -7.31 -12.89
C ALA A 145 -15.93 -6.14 -12.05
N SER A 146 -16.66 -5.82 -10.99
CA SER A 146 -16.21 -4.89 -9.97
C SER A 146 -16.46 -5.44 -8.57
N TRP A 147 -15.65 -4.96 -7.62
CA TRP A 147 -15.86 -5.14 -6.20
C TRP A 147 -15.87 -3.77 -5.54
N GLU A 148 -16.82 -3.55 -4.64
CA GLU A 148 -16.87 -2.38 -3.77
C GLU A 148 -17.05 -2.85 -2.34
N GLY A 149 -16.27 -2.29 -1.42
CA GLY A 149 -16.32 -2.72 -0.04
C GLY A 149 -15.55 -1.83 0.91
N THR A 150 -15.64 -2.18 2.19
CA THR A 150 -14.90 -1.54 3.27
C THR A 150 -13.78 -2.45 3.73
N ILE A 151 -12.56 -1.93 3.74
CA ILE A 151 -11.42 -2.56 4.39
C ILE A 151 -11.18 -1.89 5.75
N SER A 152 -10.75 -2.67 6.75
CA SER A 152 -10.48 -2.11 8.08
C SER A 152 -9.44 -2.89 8.86
N ALA A 153 -8.77 -2.22 9.79
CA ALA A 153 -7.92 -2.87 10.78
C ALA A 153 -7.91 -2.08 12.10
N PRO A 154 -7.65 -2.76 13.23
CA PRO A 154 -7.42 -2.09 14.50
C PRO A 154 -6.06 -1.37 14.51
N GLY A 155 -5.89 -0.47 15.47
CA GLY A 155 -4.61 0.20 15.74
C GLY A 155 -4.59 1.66 15.29
N ALA A 156 -3.94 2.49 16.10
CA ALA A 156 -3.77 3.90 15.83
C ALA A 156 -2.81 4.12 14.63
N LEU A 157 -3.08 5.17 13.86
CA LEU A 157 -2.16 5.69 12.86
C LEU A 157 -1.41 6.88 13.44
N VAL A 158 -0.24 7.16 12.88
CA VAL A 158 0.61 8.28 13.29
C VAL A 158 0.02 9.59 12.77
N ALA A 159 -0.16 10.57 13.65
CA ALA A 159 -0.56 11.94 13.27
C ALA A 159 0.45 12.56 12.31
N ASP A 160 0.01 13.53 11.50
CA ASP A 160 0.80 14.23 10.49
C ASP A 160 1.41 13.39 9.37
N SER A 161 1.21 12.07 9.38
CA SER A 161 1.57 11.20 8.26
C SER A 161 0.66 11.42 7.07
N TRP A 162 1.21 11.22 5.88
CA TRP A 162 0.46 11.18 4.64
C TRP A 162 0.07 9.74 4.32
N VAL A 163 -1.23 9.47 4.30
CA VAL A 163 -1.76 8.14 3.99
C VAL A 163 -1.91 7.98 2.49
N ARG A 164 -1.41 6.86 1.97
CA ARG A 164 -1.79 6.30 0.67
C ARG A 164 -2.50 4.97 0.89
N VAL A 165 -3.49 4.67 0.06
CA VAL A 165 -4.17 3.37 0.07
C VAL A 165 -3.39 2.40 -0.81
N VAL A 166 -3.21 1.18 -0.32
CA VAL A 166 -2.60 0.08 -1.07
C VAL A 166 -3.70 -0.90 -1.44
N PHE A 167 -3.88 -1.13 -2.73
CA PHE A 167 -4.62 -2.27 -3.24
C PHE A 167 -3.65 -3.43 -3.32
N GLY A 168 -4.03 -4.55 -2.71
CA GLY A 168 -3.18 -5.73 -2.63
C GLY A 168 -2.82 -6.28 -4.01
N THR A 169 -2.02 -7.35 -4.00
CA THR A 169 -1.55 -7.97 -5.24
C THR A 169 -2.70 -8.48 -6.10
N LEU A 170 -2.69 -8.10 -7.38
CA LEU A 170 -3.51 -8.68 -8.45
C LEU A 170 -2.61 -9.48 -9.38
N VAL A 171 -2.97 -10.72 -9.69
CA VAL A 171 -2.19 -11.61 -10.56
C VAL A 171 -3.02 -11.98 -11.78
N ALA A 172 -2.50 -11.70 -12.97
CA ALA A 172 -3.16 -11.99 -14.23
C ALA A 172 -3.36 -13.51 -14.42
N ILE A 173 -4.58 -13.93 -14.77
CA ILE A 173 -4.88 -15.31 -15.14
C ILE A 173 -4.68 -15.45 -16.65
N GLY A 174 -3.47 -15.85 -17.04
CA GLY A 174 -3.04 -15.97 -18.44
C GLY A 174 -2.13 -14.83 -18.89
N PRO A 175 -1.76 -14.77 -20.18
CA PRO A 175 -0.88 -13.73 -20.70
C PRO A 175 -1.58 -12.35 -20.63
N PRO A 176 -1.00 -11.36 -19.93
CA PRO A 176 -1.62 -10.04 -19.84
C PRO A 176 -1.55 -9.31 -21.19
N PRO A 177 -2.57 -8.51 -21.53
CA PRO A 177 -2.52 -7.65 -22.71
C PRO A 177 -1.45 -6.57 -22.56
N GLU A 178 -1.09 -5.93 -23.67
CA GLU A 178 -0.07 -4.89 -23.68
C GLU A 178 -0.42 -3.74 -22.72
N GLY A 179 0.49 -3.44 -21.80
CA GLY A 179 0.32 -2.35 -20.83
C GLY A 179 -0.22 -2.79 -19.46
N LEU A 180 -0.64 -4.06 -19.32
CA LEU A 180 -0.90 -4.67 -18.02
C LEU A 180 0.26 -5.59 -17.63
N GLY A 181 0.64 -5.56 -16.35
CA GLY A 181 1.64 -6.47 -15.79
C GLY A 181 1.05 -7.83 -15.40
N GLU A 182 1.89 -8.86 -15.32
CA GLU A 182 1.50 -10.18 -14.78
C GLU A 182 1.13 -10.10 -13.29
N GLN A 183 1.84 -9.24 -12.54
CA GLN A 183 1.58 -8.97 -11.13
C GLN A 183 1.50 -7.45 -10.94
N ILE A 184 0.42 -6.99 -10.32
CA ILE A 184 0.11 -5.58 -10.13
C ILE A 184 -0.11 -5.34 -8.64
N VAL A 185 0.56 -4.34 -8.09
CA VAL A 185 0.27 -3.77 -6.77
C VAL A 185 0.05 -2.29 -7.00
N TRP A 186 -1.07 -1.75 -6.53
CA TRP A 186 -1.42 -0.36 -6.75
C TRP A 186 -1.34 0.41 -5.44
N ILE A 187 -0.53 1.46 -5.41
CA ILE A 187 -0.45 2.43 -4.31
C ILE A 187 -1.00 3.72 -4.87
N THR A 188 -2.01 4.30 -4.21
CA THR A 188 -2.70 5.46 -4.78
C THR A 188 -1.77 6.65 -4.98
N ASP A 189 -1.97 7.38 -6.07
CA ASP A 189 -1.37 8.71 -6.29
C ASP A 189 -1.98 9.75 -5.33
N GLY A 190 -3.27 9.59 -5.02
CA GLY A 190 -3.96 10.35 -4.00
C GLY A 190 -3.37 10.14 -2.60
N THR A 191 -3.26 11.23 -1.84
CA THR A 191 -2.78 11.22 -0.45
C THR A 191 -3.72 12.01 0.47
N TYR A 192 -3.76 11.61 1.74
CA TYR A 192 -4.49 12.33 2.79
C TYR A 192 -3.61 12.52 4.02
N ARG A 193 -3.47 13.76 4.49
CA ARG A 193 -2.71 14.06 5.71
C ARG A 193 -3.56 13.84 6.96
N LEU A 194 -3.07 12.97 7.84
CA LEU A 194 -3.70 12.70 9.14
C LEU A 194 -3.50 13.86 10.10
N ARG A 195 -4.55 14.20 10.84
CA ARG A 195 -4.52 15.24 11.87
C ARG A 195 -4.36 14.65 13.26
N GLU A 196 -3.65 15.37 14.11
CA GLU A 196 -3.64 15.17 15.56
C GLU A 196 -4.99 15.51 16.19
#